data_AF-A0A517YDN1-F1
#
_entry.id   AF-A0A517YDN1-F1
#
_cell.length_a   1.000
_cell.length_b   1.000
_cell.length_c   1.000
_cell.angle_alpha   90.00
_cell.angle_beta   90.00
_cell.angle_gamma   90.00
#
_symmetry.space_group_name_H-M   'P 1'
#
loop_
_entity.id
_entity.type
_entity.pdbx_description
1 polymer ?
#
loop_
_entity_poly.entity_id
_entity_poly.type
_entity_poly.pdbx_seq_one_letter_code
_entity_poly.pdbx_strand_id
1 'polypeptide(L)'
;MQTKIWPRIWQCLLWSCSSCLVFAATNALAQAPTTVQLPVFQVFSVNTTVSVPDGGGILLGGMNRAADSSVTRGLPLGKGPLTGSRGLSSVRSGANMSVHATIIDHQELDAAVLAEAAARRAARGEDPAAMAVHQKADNLTRNLARPQRSTPVHTSAQPSLADIQERNELAAANRSAEAESYLAKAQAAEAANKPGVAKIYYQMVARRDQAGLKQQAEARLAALNAPAGKSLVAK
;
A
#
# COMPACT_ATOMS: atom_id res chain seq x y z
N MET A 1 82.34 -14.52 58.08
CA MET A 1 81.78 -15.84 57.73
C MET A 1 80.25 -15.72 57.84
N GLN A 2 79.53 -15.37 56.76
CA GLN A 2 78.82 -16.29 55.84
C GLN A 2 78.08 -17.40 56.62
N THR A 3 76.76 -17.35 56.76
CA THR A 3 75.78 -17.97 55.83
C THR A 3 74.39 -17.33 56.05
N LYS A 4 73.84 -16.55 55.12
CA LYS A 4 72.89 -16.94 54.05
C LYS A 4 71.73 -17.83 54.52
N ILE A 5 70.69 -17.21 55.10
CA ILE A 5 69.39 -17.83 55.37
C ILE A 5 68.32 -17.08 54.55
N TRP A 6 68.03 -17.62 53.36
CA TRP A 6 66.75 -17.51 52.63
C TRP A 6 66.83 -18.54 51.48
N PRO A 7 65.74 -19.20 51.02
CA PRO A 7 64.33 -18.78 51.10
C PRO A 7 63.32 -19.95 51.29
N ARG A 8 62.56 -20.00 52.40
CA ARG A 8 61.35 -20.86 52.48
C ARG A 8 60.03 -20.11 52.37
N ILE A 9 60.08 -18.78 52.34
CA ILE A 9 58.89 -17.90 52.27
C ILE A 9 58.43 -17.70 50.81
N TRP A 10 59.33 -17.83 49.83
CA TRP A 10 58.99 -17.66 48.41
C TRP A 10 58.33 -18.89 47.76
N GLN A 11 58.48 -20.09 48.34
CA GLN A 11 57.92 -21.31 47.76
C GLN A 11 56.40 -21.45 48.01
N CYS A 12 55.88 -20.93 49.12
CA CYS A 12 54.43 -20.94 49.37
C CYS A 12 53.66 -19.87 48.56
N LEU A 13 54.32 -18.76 48.20
CA LEU A 13 53.71 -17.66 47.45
C LEU A 13 53.63 -17.94 45.94
N LEU A 14 54.58 -18.71 45.40
CA LEU A 14 54.58 -19.15 44.00
C LEU A 14 53.56 -20.26 43.70
N TRP A 15 53.22 -21.12 44.68
CA TRP A 15 52.21 -22.17 44.47
C TRP A 15 50.77 -21.69 44.66
N SER A 16 50.54 -20.66 45.48
CA SER A 16 49.24 -20.01 45.61
C SER A 16 48.83 -19.25 44.33
N CYS A 17 49.79 -18.61 43.66
CA CYS A 17 49.50 -17.81 42.46
C CYS A 17 49.19 -18.67 41.22
N SER A 18 49.68 -19.92 41.16
CA SER A 18 49.41 -20.82 40.03
C SER A 18 47.98 -21.42 40.06
N SER A 19 47.34 -21.47 41.23
CA SER A 19 45.92 -21.91 41.35
C SER A 19 44.90 -20.81 41.06
N CYS A 20 45.29 -19.54 41.04
CA CYS A 20 44.39 -18.44 40.67
C CYS A 20 44.29 -18.21 39.14
N LEU A 21 45.17 -18.83 38.34
CA LEU A 21 45.20 -18.64 36.88
C LEU A 21 44.28 -19.59 36.10
N VAL A 22 43.58 -20.52 36.76
CA VAL A 22 42.78 -21.56 36.09
C VAL A 22 41.26 -21.36 36.22
N PHE A 23 40.78 -20.35 36.94
CA PHE A 23 39.34 -20.15 37.18
C PHE A 23 38.77 -18.80 36.72
N ALA A 24 39.22 -18.31 35.56
CA ALA A 24 38.62 -17.15 34.88
C ALA A 24 38.33 -17.40 33.39
N ALA A 25 38.14 -18.66 33.00
CA ALA A 25 37.56 -19.04 31.71
C ALA A 25 36.07 -19.38 31.87
N THR A 26 35.32 -18.56 32.62
CA THR A 26 33.86 -18.60 32.56
C THR A 26 33.43 -17.98 31.25
N ASN A 27 33.19 -18.85 30.28
CA ASN A 27 32.42 -18.67 29.06
C ASN A 27 31.63 -17.35 29.01
N ALA A 28 32.23 -16.29 28.47
CA ALA A 28 31.47 -15.25 27.82
C ALA A 28 30.89 -15.88 26.56
N LEU A 29 29.77 -16.59 26.71
CA LEU A 29 28.92 -16.97 25.60
C LEU A 29 28.50 -15.65 24.96
N ALA A 30 29.24 -15.26 23.91
CA ALA A 30 28.86 -14.20 23.01
C ALA A 30 27.42 -14.52 22.56
N GLN A 31 26.46 -13.76 23.08
CA GLN A 31 25.09 -13.85 22.60
C GLN A 31 25.15 -13.60 21.10
N ALA A 32 24.78 -14.62 20.30
CA ALA A 32 24.76 -14.48 18.86
C ALA A 32 23.83 -13.29 18.54
N PRO A 33 24.33 -12.25 17.85
CA PRO A 33 23.51 -11.08 17.55
C PRO A 33 22.37 -11.51 16.64
N THR A 34 21.18 -11.69 17.20
CA THR A 34 19.96 -11.97 16.45
C THR A 34 19.52 -10.68 15.78
N THR A 35 19.94 -10.46 14.54
CA THR A 35 19.47 -9.32 13.75
C THR A 35 18.10 -9.65 13.17
N VAL A 36 17.07 -8.99 13.70
CA VAL A 36 15.75 -9.04 13.09
C VAL A 36 15.80 -8.14 11.86
N GLN A 37 15.79 -8.74 10.68
CA GLN A 37 15.71 -7.99 9.43
C GLN A 37 14.27 -7.53 9.22
N LEU A 38 13.96 -6.33 9.70
CA LEU A 38 12.72 -5.66 9.37
C LEU A 38 12.89 -4.89 8.05
N PRO A 39 11.90 -4.92 7.15
CA PRO A 39 11.92 -4.08 5.96
C PRO A 39 11.86 -2.60 6.38
N VAL A 40 12.81 -1.81 5.87
CA VAL A 40 12.82 -0.36 6.06
C VAL A 40 12.18 0.28 4.83
N PHE A 41 11.02 0.92 5.03
CA PHE A 41 10.34 1.67 3.98
C PHE A 41 10.63 3.16 4.10
N GLN A 42 11.01 3.78 3.00
CA GLN A 42 11.14 5.23 2.89
C GLN A 42 10.05 5.73 1.94
N VAL A 43 9.00 6.33 2.48
CA VAL A 43 7.87 6.84 1.69
C VAL A 43 7.91 8.35 1.72
N PHE A 44 7.89 8.97 0.53
CA PHE A 44 7.51 10.37 0.41
C PHE A 44 6.26 10.49 -0.43
N SER A 45 5.34 11.35 0.01
CA SER A 45 4.08 11.59 -0.67
C SER A 45 3.79 13.08 -0.69
N VAL A 46 3.19 13.55 -1.78
CA VAL A 46 2.75 14.92 -1.96
C VAL A 46 1.26 14.85 -2.27
N ASN A 47 0.43 15.46 -1.43
CA ASN A 47 -1.02 15.52 -1.61
C ASN A 47 -1.44 16.97 -1.80
N THR A 48 -1.53 17.39 -3.06
CA THR A 48 -1.79 18.76 -3.46
C THR A 48 -2.66 18.77 -4.71
N THR A 49 -3.54 19.76 -4.84
CA THR A 49 -4.30 20.02 -6.07
C THR A 49 -3.58 21.06 -6.91
N VAL A 50 -3.35 20.76 -8.18
CA VAL A 50 -2.69 21.67 -9.13
C VAL A 50 -3.52 21.81 -10.39
N SER A 51 -3.54 23.01 -10.97
CA SER A 51 -4.09 23.26 -12.31
C SER A 51 -2.96 23.12 -13.32
N VAL A 52 -3.07 22.15 -14.23
CA VAL A 52 -2.07 21.86 -15.27
C VAL A 52 -2.68 22.17 -16.63
N PRO A 53 -1.97 22.91 -17.51
CA PRO A 53 -2.45 23.12 -18.87
C PRO A 53 -2.40 21.82 -19.67
N ASP A 54 -3.27 21.70 -20.67
CA ASP A 54 -3.30 20.55 -21.57
C ASP A 54 -1.99 20.42 -22.37
N GLY A 55 -1.42 19.22 -22.40
CA GLY A 55 -0.10 18.93 -22.95
C GLY A 55 1.07 19.49 -22.12
N GLY A 56 0.79 20.17 -21.02
CA GLY A 56 1.79 20.77 -20.14
C GLY A 56 2.12 19.93 -18.92
N GLY A 57 3.07 20.43 -18.13
CA GLY A 57 3.43 19.84 -16.85
C GLY A 57 3.83 20.86 -15.81
N ILE A 58 3.72 20.45 -14.55
CA ILE A 58 4.12 21.25 -13.40
C ILE A 58 4.94 20.42 -12.43
N LEU A 59 5.92 21.04 -11.77
CA LEU A 59 6.64 20.46 -10.66
C LEU A 59 5.77 20.54 -9.40
N LEU A 60 5.38 19.39 -8.84
CA LEU A 60 4.66 19.32 -7.56
C LEU A 60 5.57 19.65 -6.37
N GLY A 61 6.86 19.35 -6.51
CA GLY A 61 7.87 19.63 -5.51
C GLY A 61 8.90 18.52 -5.42
N GLY A 62 9.76 18.61 -4.42
CA GLY A 62 10.79 17.60 -4.17
C GLY A 62 11.47 17.79 -2.83
N MET A 63 12.25 16.78 -2.42
CA MET A 63 13.12 16.84 -1.25
C MET A 63 14.56 16.60 -1.65
N ASN A 64 15.46 17.47 -1.17
CA ASN A 64 16.90 17.27 -1.26
C ASN A 64 17.44 17.11 0.15
N ARG A 65 18.21 16.05 0.38
CA ARG A 65 18.86 15.74 1.66
C ARG A 65 20.34 15.58 1.42
N ALA A 66 21.15 16.26 2.21
CA ALA A 66 22.59 16.08 2.23
C ALA A 66 23.04 15.88 3.68
N ALA A 67 23.96 14.95 3.90
CA ALA A 67 24.57 14.69 5.20
C ALA A 67 26.07 14.49 5.00
N ASP A 68 26.87 15.34 5.64
CA ASP A 68 28.32 15.20 5.69
C ASP A 68 28.70 14.71 7.09
N SER A 69 29.54 13.69 7.17
CA SER A 69 30.02 13.11 8.42
C SER A 69 31.54 12.96 8.38
N SER A 70 32.18 13.26 9.51
CA SER A 70 33.61 13.05 9.68
C SER A 70 33.89 12.40 11.02
N VAL A 71 34.65 11.31 11.02
CA VAL A 71 35.04 10.58 12.23
C VAL A 71 36.55 10.58 12.31
N THR A 72 37.12 11.20 13.33
CA THR A 72 38.56 11.20 13.57
C THR A 72 38.89 10.27 14.74
N ARG A 73 39.75 9.27 14.51
CA ARG A 73 40.31 8.39 15.55
C ARG A 73 41.83 8.51 15.51
N GLY A 74 42.46 8.83 16.63
CA GLY A 74 43.91 9.01 16.71
C GLY A 74 44.39 9.03 18.15
N LEU A 75 45.70 8.94 18.34
CA LEU A 75 46.33 9.07 19.65
C LEU A 75 46.22 10.52 20.14
N PRO A 76 46.06 10.77 21.45
CA PRO A 76 45.97 12.13 22.00
C PRO A 76 47.25 12.96 21.82
N LEU A 77 48.35 12.33 21.37
CA LEU A 77 49.71 12.90 21.37
C LEU A 77 50.24 13.25 19.96
N GLY A 78 49.42 13.72 19.03
CA GLY A 78 49.95 14.26 17.78
C GLY A 78 48.92 14.65 16.72
N LYS A 79 49.01 15.90 16.25
CA LYS A 79 48.35 16.39 15.03
C LYS A 79 49.30 16.19 13.83
N GLY A 80 49.45 14.96 13.36
CA GLY A 80 50.30 14.62 12.23
C GLY A 80 49.56 13.79 11.18
N PRO A 81 49.97 13.83 9.90
CA PRO A 81 49.36 13.04 8.82
C PRO A 81 49.45 11.53 9.04
N LEU A 82 50.31 11.08 9.96
CA LEU A 82 50.51 9.67 10.32
C LEU A 82 49.90 9.28 11.67
N THR A 83 49.40 10.24 12.46
CA THR A 83 48.96 10.01 13.85
C THR A 83 47.44 10.09 14.04
N GLY A 84 46.70 10.44 12.98
CA GLY A 84 45.23 10.52 12.98
C GLY A 84 44.61 9.82 11.78
N SER A 85 43.71 8.87 12.04
CA SER A 85 42.83 8.29 11.02
C SER A 85 41.55 9.13 10.94
N ARG A 86 41.28 9.76 9.80
CA ARG A 86 40.05 10.50 9.54
C ARG A 86 39.19 9.76 8.52
N GLY A 87 38.02 9.31 8.93
CA GLY A 87 36.93 8.92 8.05
C GLY A 87 36.13 10.16 7.63
N LEU A 88 35.81 10.24 6.34
CA LEU A 88 34.93 11.24 5.76
C LEU A 88 33.82 10.49 5.00
N SER A 89 32.58 10.90 5.16
CA SER A 89 31.45 10.40 4.38
C SER A 89 30.52 11.54 4.05
N SER A 90 30.01 11.56 2.82
CA SER A 90 28.97 12.48 2.39
C SER A 90 27.87 11.66 1.74
N VAL A 91 26.63 12.00 2.03
CA VAL A 91 25.43 11.40 1.45
C VAL A 91 24.61 12.53 0.86
N ARG A 92 24.23 12.43 -0.41
CA ARG A 92 23.29 13.34 -1.06
C ARG A 92 22.17 12.53 -1.68
N SER A 93 20.93 12.98 -1.51
CA SER A 93 19.72 12.34 -2.01
C SER A 93 18.76 13.41 -2.48
N GLY A 94 18.15 13.22 -3.64
CA GLY A 94 17.15 14.12 -4.22
C GLY A 94 15.98 13.30 -4.74
N ALA A 95 14.75 13.77 -4.50
CA ALA A 95 13.53 13.20 -5.04
C ALA A 95 12.61 14.32 -5.49
N ASN A 96 12.15 14.28 -6.75
CA ASN A 96 11.26 15.28 -7.34
C ASN A 96 9.98 14.59 -7.83
N MET A 97 8.86 15.30 -7.82
CA MET A 97 7.58 14.88 -8.38
C MET A 97 7.09 15.93 -9.37
N SER A 98 6.76 15.49 -10.58
CA SER A 98 6.08 16.29 -11.60
C SER A 98 4.81 15.60 -12.04
N VAL A 99 3.85 16.40 -12.52
CA VAL A 99 2.61 15.92 -13.13
C VAL A 99 2.51 16.51 -14.51
N HIS A 100 2.14 15.67 -15.47
CA HIS A 100 1.80 16.05 -16.83
C HIS A 100 0.36 15.64 -17.09
N ALA A 101 -0.38 16.50 -17.80
CA ALA A 101 -1.75 16.23 -18.19
C ALA A 101 -1.89 16.35 -19.71
N THR A 102 -2.61 15.42 -20.31
CA THR A 102 -2.99 15.46 -21.72
C THR A 102 -4.45 15.06 -21.82
N ILE A 103 -5.26 15.91 -22.44
CA ILE A 103 -6.65 15.66 -22.75
C ILE A 103 -6.70 14.88 -24.06
N ILE A 104 -7.41 13.76 -24.04
CA ILE A 104 -7.52 12.87 -25.18
C ILE A 104 -8.89 13.06 -25.83
N ASP A 105 -8.90 13.50 -27.09
CA ASP A 105 -10.09 13.40 -27.94
C ASP A 105 -10.10 12.03 -28.64
N HIS A 106 -11.03 11.17 -28.21
CA HIS A 106 -11.16 9.83 -28.74
C HIS A 106 -11.66 9.81 -30.20
N GLN A 107 -12.42 10.82 -30.64
CA GLN A 107 -12.96 10.85 -32.01
C GLN A 107 -11.86 11.15 -33.02
N GLU A 108 -11.01 12.11 -32.71
CA GLU A 108 -9.86 12.45 -33.55
C GLU A 108 -8.85 11.31 -33.59
N LEU A 109 -8.56 10.67 -32.45
CA LEU A 109 -7.68 9.50 -32.40
C LEU A 109 -8.23 8.32 -33.20
N ASP A 110 -9.51 7.99 -33.05
CA ASP A 110 -10.12 6.89 -33.81
C ASP A 110 -10.08 7.17 -35.32
N ALA A 111 -10.36 8.41 -35.73
CA ALA A 111 -10.25 8.83 -37.12
C ALA A 111 -8.81 8.73 -37.63
N ALA A 112 -7.82 9.16 -36.85
CA ALA A 112 -6.40 9.06 -37.20
C ALA A 112 -5.95 7.60 -37.32
N VAL A 113 -6.34 6.74 -36.37
CA VAL A 113 -6.04 5.30 -36.40
C VAL A 113 -6.70 4.62 -37.60
N LEU A 114 -7.96 4.97 -37.92
CA LEU A 114 -8.65 4.45 -39.10
C LEU A 114 -8.00 4.91 -40.40
N ALA A 115 -7.59 6.18 -40.48
CA ALA A 115 -6.90 6.73 -41.64
C ALA A 115 -5.52 6.08 -41.84
N GLU A 116 -4.74 5.90 -40.77
CA GLU A 116 -3.46 5.20 -40.82
C GLU A 116 -3.64 3.73 -41.22
N ALA A 117 -4.62 3.04 -40.64
CA ALA A 117 -4.93 1.66 -41.00
C ALA A 117 -5.37 1.54 -42.47
N ALA A 118 -6.16 2.49 -42.97
CA ALA A 118 -6.53 2.54 -44.38
C ALA A 118 -5.32 2.78 -45.28
N ALA A 119 -4.43 3.72 -44.93
CA ALA A 119 -3.19 3.99 -45.67
C ALA A 119 -2.26 2.77 -45.68
N ARG A 120 -2.10 2.08 -44.54
CA ARG A 120 -1.30 0.85 -44.44
C ARG A 120 -1.89 -0.29 -45.28
N ARG A 121 -3.22 -0.44 -45.31
CA ARG A 121 -3.91 -1.43 -46.16
C ARG A 121 -3.70 -1.12 -47.65
N ALA A 122 -3.85 0.16 -48.04
CA ALA A 122 -3.63 0.61 -49.40
C ALA A 122 -2.18 0.37 -49.87
N ALA A 123 -1.18 0.67 -49.02
CA ALA A 123 0.22 0.43 -49.31
C ALA A 123 0.57 -1.06 -49.48
N ARG A 124 -0.18 -1.94 -48.83
CA ARG A 124 0.00 -3.39 -48.91
C ARG A 124 -0.77 -4.02 -50.09
N GLY A 125 -1.60 -3.25 -50.80
CA GLY A 125 -2.39 -3.70 -51.93
C GLY A 125 -3.48 -4.72 -51.57
N GLU A 126 -3.92 -4.73 -50.31
CA GLU A 126 -4.87 -5.72 -49.80
C GLU A 126 -6.32 -5.31 -50.08
N ASP A 127 -7.07 -6.19 -50.75
CA ASP A 127 -8.49 -5.96 -51.05
C ASP A 127 -9.34 -6.03 -49.75
N PRO A 128 -10.09 -4.97 -49.39
CA PRO A 128 -10.71 -4.85 -48.07
C PRO A 128 -11.77 -5.93 -47.80
N ALA A 129 -12.48 -6.37 -48.83
CA ALA A 129 -13.47 -7.44 -48.73
C ALA A 129 -12.81 -8.81 -48.44
N ALA A 130 -11.69 -9.11 -49.09
CA ALA A 130 -10.95 -10.36 -48.88
C ALA A 130 -10.38 -10.42 -47.46
N MET A 131 -9.84 -9.30 -46.96
CA MET A 131 -9.33 -9.22 -45.59
C MET A 131 -10.40 -9.41 -44.52
N ALA A 132 -11.59 -8.81 -44.70
CA ALA A 132 -12.69 -8.99 -43.74
C ALA A 132 -13.12 -10.47 -43.65
N VAL A 133 -13.12 -11.17 -44.79
CA VAL A 133 -13.37 -12.62 -44.85
C VAL A 133 -12.25 -13.40 -44.15
N HIS A 134 -10.98 -13.08 -44.40
CA HIS A 134 -9.84 -13.71 -43.73
C HIS A 134 -9.85 -13.47 -42.22
N GLN A 135 -10.10 -12.24 -41.74
CA GLN A 135 -10.20 -11.92 -40.31
C GLN A 135 -11.36 -12.64 -39.63
N LYS A 136 -12.50 -12.75 -40.32
CA LYS A 136 -13.66 -13.51 -39.84
C LYS A 136 -13.34 -15.00 -39.79
N ALA A 137 -12.70 -15.55 -40.82
CA ALA A 137 -12.24 -16.92 -40.84
C ALA A 137 -11.21 -17.20 -39.74
N ASP A 138 -10.26 -16.30 -39.49
CA ASP A 138 -9.26 -16.43 -38.42
C ASP A 138 -9.89 -16.38 -37.02
N ASN A 139 -10.89 -15.53 -36.81
CA ASN A 139 -11.64 -15.49 -35.55
C ASN A 139 -12.41 -16.77 -35.32
N LEU A 140 -13.12 -17.25 -36.36
CA LEU A 140 -13.82 -18.52 -36.30
C LEU A 140 -12.84 -19.66 -36.05
N THR A 141 -11.70 -19.69 -36.73
CA THR A 141 -10.67 -20.72 -36.56
C THR A 141 -10.06 -20.67 -35.16
N ARG A 142 -9.73 -19.48 -34.62
CA ARG A 142 -9.22 -19.34 -33.25
C ARG A 142 -10.21 -19.80 -32.19
N ASN A 143 -11.50 -19.55 -32.41
CA ASN A 143 -12.54 -19.86 -31.41
C ASN A 143 -13.09 -21.29 -31.56
N LEU A 144 -13.08 -21.87 -32.76
CA LEU A 144 -13.56 -23.23 -33.06
C LEU A 144 -12.45 -24.27 -32.90
N ALA A 145 -11.21 -23.95 -33.28
CA ALA A 145 -10.07 -24.86 -33.20
C ALA A 145 -9.30 -24.74 -31.89
N ARG A 146 -9.85 -24.12 -30.84
CA ARG A 146 -9.31 -24.28 -29.49
C ARG A 146 -9.77 -25.66 -29.00
N PRO A 147 -8.94 -26.73 -29.06
CA PRO A 147 -9.27 -27.94 -28.34
C PRO A 147 -9.45 -27.51 -26.89
N GLN A 148 -10.59 -27.87 -26.32
CA GLN A 148 -10.84 -27.76 -24.91
C GLN A 148 -9.68 -28.50 -24.24
N ARG A 149 -8.64 -27.75 -23.85
CA ARG A 149 -7.45 -28.33 -23.25
C ARG A 149 -7.96 -28.91 -21.95
N SER A 150 -8.05 -30.24 -21.90
CA SER A 150 -8.31 -31.02 -20.70
C SER A 150 -7.13 -30.84 -19.75
N THR A 151 -7.02 -29.63 -19.22
CA THR A 151 -6.55 -29.43 -17.86
C THR A 151 -7.53 -30.19 -16.97
N PRO A 152 -7.12 -30.74 -15.82
CA PRO A 152 -8.07 -31.24 -14.83
C PRO A 152 -8.93 -30.04 -14.38
N VAL A 153 -10.06 -29.87 -15.08
CA VAL A 153 -10.99 -28.77 -14.89
C VAL A 153 -11.76 -29.08 -13.62
N HIS A 154 -11.54 -28.29 -12.57
CA HIS A 154 -12.61 -28.02 -11.62
C HIS A 154 -13.76 -27.42 -12.43
N THR A 155 -14.70 -28.27 -12.84
CA THR A 155 -15.83 -27.87 -13.68
C THR A 155 -16.81 -27.13 -12.79
N SER A 156 -16.55 -25.85 -12.51
CA SER A 156 -17.65 -24.94 -12.25
C SER A 156 -18.31 -24.74 -13.60
N ALA A 157 -19.35 -25.53 -13.88
CA ALA A 157 -20.27 -25.27 -14.98
C ALA A 157 -20.60 -23.77 -14.93
N GLN A 158 -20.36 -23.07 -16.04
CA GLN A 158 -20.74 -21.66 -16.15
C GLN A 158 -22.23 -21.60 -15.78
N PRO A 159 -22.62 -20.79 -14.78
CA PRO A 159 -23.99 -20.80 -14.28
C PRO A 159 -24.94 -20.47 -15.43
N SER A 160 -26.03 -21.23 -15.54
CA SER A 160 -27.04 -20.96 -16.54
C SER A 160 -27.66 -19.58 -16.30
N LEU A 161 -28.29 -19.01 -17.33
CA LEU A 161 -28.99 -17.73 -17.17
C LEU A 161 -30.05 -17.79 -16.06
N ALA A 162 -30.69 -18.94 -15.88
CA ALA A 162 -31.63 -19.18 -14.80
C ALA A 162 -30.93 -19.11 -13.42
N ASP A 163 -29.78 -19.75 -13.26
CA ASP A 163 -29.01 -19.70 -12.00
C ASP A 163 -28.53 -18.28 -11.67
N ILE A 164 -28.22 -17.47 -12.68
CA ILE A 164 -27.82 -16.06 -12.50
C ILE A 164 -29.02 -15.22 -12.06
N GLN A 165 -30.20 -15.43 -12.65
CA GLN A 165 -31.43 -14.74 -12.27
C GLN A 165 -31.81 -15.08 -10.83
N GLU A 166 -31.85 -16.36 -10.48
CA GLU A 166 -32.14 -16.81 -9.12
C GLU A 166 -31.14 -16.23 -8.11
N ARG A 167 -29.84 -16.23 -8.44
CA ARG A 167 -28.81 -15.63 -7.57
C ARG A 167 -29.01 -14.13 -7.39
N ASN A 168 -29.40 -13.40 -8.45
CA ASN A 168 -29.66 -11.97 -8.38
C ASN A 168 -30.90 -11.65 -7.55
N GLU A 169 -31.95 -12.47 -7.65
CA GLU A 169 -33.18 -12.38 -6.86
C GLU A 169 -32.90 -12.66 -5.38
N LEU A 170 -32.18 -13.74 -5.07
CA LEU A 170 -31.75 -14.05 -3.71
C LEU A 170 -30.87 -12.93 -3.13
N ALA A 171 -29.94 -12.40 -3.92
CA ALA A 171 -29.13 -11.27 -3.50
C ALA A 171 -29.95 -9.99 -3.30
N ALA A 172 -31.03 -9.78 -4.07
CA ALA A 172 -31.97 -8.68 -3.87
C ALA A 172 -32.80 -8.85 -2.59
N ALA A 173 -33.29 -10.06 -2.31
CA ALA A 173 -34.02 -10.39 -1.10
C ALA A 173 -33.15 -10.30 0.17
N ASN A 174 -31.90 -10.75 0.11
CA ASN A 174 -30.96 -10.59 1.23
C ASN A 174 -30.69 -9.11 1.52
N ARG A 175 -30.50 -8.30 0.46
CA ARG A 175 -30.33 -6.85 0.60
C ARG A 175 -31.57 -6.16 1.19
N SER A 176 -32.77 -6.65 0.91
CA SER A 176 -34.02 -6.11 1.50
C SER A 176 -34.13 -6.41 2.98
N ALA A 177 -33.93 -7.67 3.37
CA ALA A 177 -33.97 -8.11 4.76
C ALA A 177 -32.91 -7.39 5.61
N GLU A 178 -31.71 -7.19 5.07
CA GLU A 178 -30.68 -6.40 5.72
C GLU A 178 -31.13 -4.96 5.96
N ALA A 179 -31.74 -4.29 4.96
CA ALA A 179 -32.23 -2.92 5.08
C ALA A 179 -33.26 -2.76 6.21
N GLU A 180 -34.22 -3.68 6.29
CA GLU A 180 -35.23 -3.71 7.35
C GLU A 180 -34.58 -3.87 8.74
N SER A 181 -33.57 -4.74 8.85
CA SER A 181 -32.85 -4.93 10.11
C SER A 181 -32.13 -3.65 10.58
N TYR A 182 -31.60 -2.86 9.64
CA TYR A 182 -30.96 -1.59 9.98
C TYR A 182 -31.96 -0.50 10.35
N LEU A 183 -33.15 -0.49 9.75
CA LEU A 183 -34.23 0.40 10.17
C LEU A 183 -34.67 0.12 11.61
N ALA A 184 -34.86 -1.15 11.97
CA ALA A 184 -35.20 -1.53 13.34
C ALA A 184 -34.11 -1.08 14.33
N LYS A 185 -32.83 -1.26 13.99
CA LYS A 185 -31.70 -0.79 14.82
C LYS A 185 -31.65 0.73 14.92
N ALA A 186 -31.97 1.45 13.85
CA ALA A 186 -32.03 2.90 13.85
C ALA A 186 -33.11 3.41 14.81
N GLN A 187 -34.31 2.85 14.73
CA GLN A 187 -35.45 3.19 15.61
C GLN A 187 -35.15 2.86 17.08
N ALA A 188 -34.52 1.71 17.36
CA ALA A 188 -34.09 1.35 18.71
C ALA A 188 -33.04 2.33 19.27
N ALA A 189 -32.11 2.79 18.42
CA ALA A 189 -31.12 3.80 18.80
C ALA A 189 -31.74 5.19 19.05
N GLU A 190 -32.78 5.56 18.29
CA GLU A 190 -33.59 6.76 18.56
C GLU A 190 -34.30 6.64 19.92
N ALA A 191 -34.97 5.52 20.20
CA ALA A 191 -35.64 5.27 21.47
C ALA A 191 -34.68 5.27 22.67
N ALA A 192 -33.43 4.85 22.45
CA ALA A 192 -32.36 4.87 23.45
C ALA A 192 -31.65 6.24 23.59
N ASN A 193 -32.16 7.30 22.94
CA ASN A 193 -31.59 8.66 22.93
C ASN A 193 -30.12 8.72 22.44
N LYS A 194 -29.76 7.90 21.44
CA LYS A 194 -28.41 7.88 20.83
C LYS A 194 -28.45 8.35 19.37
N PRO A 195 -28.58 9.67 19.11
CA PRO A 195 -28.84 10.19 17.76
C PRO A 195 -27.68 9.95 16.78
N GLY A 196 -26.43 9.95 17.25
CA GLY A 196 -25.27 9.67 16.39
C GLY A 196 -25.26 8.24 15.83
N VAL A 197 -25.67 7.26 16.64
CA VAL A 197 -25.76 5.84 16.22
C VAL A 197 -26.95 5.64 15.29
N ALA A 198 -28.10 6.25 15.59
CA ALA A 198 -29.27 6.24 14.71
C ALA A 198 -28.95 6.77 13.31
N LYS A 199 -28.19 7.86 13.22
CA LYS A 199 -27.74 8.45 11.94
C LYS A 199 -26.96 7.46 11.08
N ILE A 200 -26.05 6.68 11.66
CA ILE A 200 -25.27 5.68 10.92
C ILE A 200 -26.20 4.60 10.35
N TYR A 201 -27.13 4.11 11.17
CA TYR A 201 -28.09 3.08 10.73
C TYR A 201 -29.03 3.58 9.64
N TYR A 202 -29.56 4.80 9.73
CA TYR A 202 -30.36 5.36 8.66
C TYR A 202 -29.55 5.63 7.38
N GLN A 203 -28.27 6.03 7.48
CA GLN A 203 -27.41 6.16 6.29
C GLN A 203 -27.21 4.82 5.58
N MET A 204 -27.07 3.73 6.35
CA MET A 204 -26.97 2.37 5.77
C MET A 204 -28.26 1.93 5.09
N VAL A 205 -29.42 2.45 5.50
CA VAL A 205 -30.70 2.20 4.82
C VAL A 205 -30.81 3.06 3.56
N ALA A 206 -30.48 4.35 3.62
CA ALA A 206 -30.57 5.26 2.48
C ALA A 206 -29.65 4.85 1.30
N ARG A 207 -28.52 4.19 1.59
CA ARG A 207 -27.62 3.62 0.57
C ARG A 207 -28.19 2.40 -0.14
N ARG A 208 -29.22 1.74 0.41
CA ARG A 208 -29.87 0.61 -0.23
C ARG A 208 -31.05 1.10 -1.06
N ASP A 209 -31.07 0.77 -2.34
CA ASP A 209 -32.07 1.27 -3.28
C ASP A 209 -33.34 0.41 -3.24
N GLN A 210 -34.10 0.55 -2.13
CA GLN A 210 -35.42 -0.04 -1.98
C GLN A 210 -36.47 1.07 -1.90
N ALA A 211 -37.33 1.09 -2.93
CA ALA A 211 -38.35 2.12 -3.14
C ALA A 211 -39.39 2.07 -2.01
N GLY A 212 -39.17 2.86 -0.97
CA GLY A 212 -40.03 2.98 0.21
C GLY A 212 -39.22 3.20 1.49
N LEU A 213 -38.30 2.28 1.80
CA LEU A 213 -37.47 2.35 3.01
C LEU A 213 -36.44 3.48 2.94
N LYS A 214 -35.88 3.72 1.74
CA LYS A 214 -34.92 4.80 1.49
C LYS A 214 -35.52 6.17 1.80
N GLN A 215 -36.74 6.45 1.31
CA GLN A 215 -37.43 7.72 1.54
C GLN A 215 -37.72 7.95 3.03
N GLN A 216 -38.12 6.91 3.76
CA GLN A 216 -38.33 6.98 5.20
C GLN A 216 -37.03 7.26 5.96
N ALA A 217 -35.93 6.62 5.58
CA ALA A 217 -34.62 6.84 6.19
C ALA A 217 -34.06 8.24 5.90
N GLU A 218 -34.21 8.74 4.68
CA GLU A 218 -33.79 10.09 4.29
C GLU A 218 -34.58 11.17 5.03
N ALA A 219 -35.90 11.01 5.17
CA ALA A 219 -36.74 11.92 5.96
C ALA A 219 -36.32 11.96 7.43
N ARG A 220 -36.00 10.79 8.03
CA ARG A 220 -35.50 10.69 9.41
C ARG A 220 -34.10 11.28 9.57
N LEU A 221 -33.20 11.03 8.61
CA LEU A 221 -31.88 11.65 8.59
C LEU A 221 -31.95 13.17 8.52
N ALA A 222 -32.86 13.72 7.71
CA ALA A 222 -33.07 15.16 7.62
C ALA A 222 -33.53 15.73 8.97
N ALA A 223 -34.45 15.06 9.68
CA ALA A 223 -34.89 15.47 11.01
C ALA A 223 -33.76 15.44 12.06
N LEU A 224 -32.91 14.41 12.03
CA LEU A 224 -31.75 14.30 12.95
C LEU A 224 -30.61 15.27 12.62
N ASN A 225 -30.53 15.75 11.37
CA ASN A 225 -29.54 16.73 10.93
C ASN A 225 -30.02 18.18 11.07
N ALA A 226 -31.31 18.41 11.33
CA ALA A 226 -31.84 19.75 11.57
C ALA A 226 -31.16 20.34 12.82
N PRO A 227 -30.65 21.58 12.78
CA PRO A 227 -30.04 22.20 13.95
C PRO A 227 -31.11 22.33 15.03
N ALA A 228 -30.86 21.76 16.21
CA ALA A 228 -31.69 21.97 17.38
C ALA A 228 -31.85 23.49 17.58
N GLY A 229 -33.09 23.98 17.45
CA GLY A 229 -33.39 25.41 17.53
C GLY A 229 -32.76 26.02 18.79
N LYS A 230 -32.05 27.14 18.61
CA LYS A 230 -31.49 27.95 19.70
C LYS A 230 -32.57 28.16 20.76
N SER A 231 -32.42 27.53 21.92
CA SER A 231 -33.13 27.94 23.12
C SER A 231 -32.58 29.32 23.49
N LEU A 232 -33.33 30.36 23.14
CA LEU A 232 -33.16 31.69 23.70
C LEU A 232 -33.53 31.59 25.18
N VAL A 233 -32.54 31.25 26.02
CA VAL A 233 -32.64 31.46 27.46
C VAL A 233 -32.41 32.95 27.69
N ALA A 234 -33.50 33.69 27.79
CA ALA A 234 -33.51 34.99 28.43
C ALA A 234 -33.27 34.78 29.93
N LYS A 235 -32.16 35.31 30.44
CA LYS A 235 -32.02 35.91 31.78
C LYS A 235 -30.76 36.74 31.82
#